data_AF-A0A7K2CSK0-F1
#
_entry.id   AF-A0A7K2CSK0-F1
#
_cell.length_a   1.000
_cell.length_b   1.000
_cell.length_c   1.000
_cell.angle_alpha   90.00
_cell.angle_beta   90.00
_cell.angle_gamma   90.00
#
_symmetry.space_group_name_H-M   'P 1'
#
loop_
_entity.id
_entity.type
_entity.pdbx_description
1 polymer ?
#
loop_
_entity_poly.entity_id
_entity_poly.type
_entity_poly.pdbx_seq_one_letter_code
_entity_poly.pdbx_strand_id
1 'polypeptide(L)'
;MAKRQGFVDEEGTPVRDRRQPRNQPRPGEERVGPAQFLREVRGELRKVSWPRREEVVNYSIVVLVVLVLLTTAIGLLDWGFSEAILKLFDR
;
A
#
# COMPACT_ATOMS: atom_id res chain seq x y z
N MET A 1 -31.92 4.61 -52.44
CA MET A 1 -32.70 4.65 -51.18
C MET A 1 -33.75 3.55 -51.24
N ALA A 2 -33.59 2.44 -50.53
CA ALA A 2 -34.70 1.52 -50.26
C ALA A 2 -34.36 0.65 -49.04
N LYS A 3 -35.22 0.78 -48.03
CA LYS A 3 -35.20 0.17 -46.70
C LYS A 3 -34.85 -1.32 -46.70
N ARG A 4 -33.91 -1.68 -45.83
CA ARG A 4 -33.74 -3.05 -45.32
C ARG A 4 -34.98 -3.41 -44.51
N GLN A 5 -35.95 -4.06 -45.14
CA GLN A 5 -37.08 -4.69 -44.45
C GLN A 5 -36.56 -6.04 -43.93
N GLY A 6 -36.47 -6.16 -42.61
CA GLY A 6 -36.15 -7.43 -41.95
C GLY A 6 -37.27 -8.42 -42.21
N PHE A 7 -36.89 -9.68 -42.46
CA PHE A 7 -37.79 -10.81 -42.54
C PHE A 7 -38.66 -10.88 -41.27
N VAL A 8 -39.97 -10.99 -41.47
CA VAL A 8 -41.00 -11.19 -40.45
C VAL A 8 -41.64 -12.53 -40.78
N ASP A 9 -41.81 -13.41 -39.79
CA ASP A 9 -42.50 -14.70 -39.98
C ASP A 9 -44.00 -14.47 -40.22
N GLU A 10 -44.73 -15.46 -40.75
CA GLU A 10 -46.15 -15.34 -41.19
C GLU A 10 -47.13 -14.83 -40.10
N GLU A 11 -46.73 -14.85 -38.83
CA GLU A 11 -47.51 -14.36 -37.68
C GLU A 11 -47.23 -12.87 -37.32
N GLY A 12 -46.42 -12.15 -38.11
CA GLY A 12 -46.25 -10.70 -37.97
C GLY A 12 -45.33 -10.24 -36.83
N THR A 13 -44.55 -11.13 -36.22
CA THR A 13 -43.56 -10.75 -35.19
C THR A 13 -42.14 -10.71 -35.76
N PRO A 14 -41.32 -9.70 -35.40
CA PRO A 14 -39.97 -9.60 -35.94
C PRO A 14 -39.11 -10.75 -35.41
N VAL A 15 -38.56 -11.56 -36.33
CA VAL A 15 -37.63 -12.64 -36.01
C VAL A 15 -36.41 -12.02 -35.33
N ARG A 16 -36.34 -12.13 -34.00
CA ARG A 16 -35.16 -11.77 -33.24
C ARG A 16 -34.07 -12.75 -33.63
N ASP A 17 -33.20 -12.33 -34.55
CA ASP A 17 -31.91 -12.97 -34.80
C ASP A 17 -31.09 -12.92 -33.50
N ARG A 18 -31.31 -13.90 -32.62
CA ARG A 18 -30.60 -14.06 -31.36
C ARG A 18 -29.28 -14.77 -31.64
N ARG A 19 -28.48 -14.22 -32.53
CA ARG A 19 -27.02 -14.35 -32.43
C ARG A 19 -26.56 -13.36 -31.38
N GLN A 20 -26.57 -13.79 -30.12
CA GLN A 20 -25.75 -13.15 -29.10
C GLN A 20 -24.40 -13.84 -29.07
N PRO A 21 -23.32 -13.29 -29.66
CA PRO A 21 -21.99 -13.60 -29.21
C PRO A 21 -21.73 -12.70 -28.02
N ARG A 22 -22.16 -13.09 -26.82
CA ARG A 22 -21.78 -12.35 -25.63
C ARG A 22 -21.23 -13.30 -24.60
N ASN A 23 -19.97 -13.67 -24.88
CA ASN A 23 -18.89 -13.89 -23.93
C ASN A 23 -19.34 -13.76 -22.47
N GLN A 24 -19.92 -14.82 -21.92
CA GLN A 24 -20.24 -14.93 -20.50
C GLN A 24 -18.93 -15.31 -19.80
N PRO A 25 -18.38 -14.47 -18.91
CA PRO A 25 -17.26 -14.89 -18.07
C PRO A 25 -17.71 -16.07 -17.22
N ARG A 26 -16.96 -17.17 -17.26
CA ARG A 26 -17.27 -18.39 -16.51
C ARG A 26 -17.24 -18.07 -15.00
N PRO A 27 -18.28 -18.42 -14.23
CA PRO A 27 -18.27 -18.28 -12.78
C PRO A 27 -17.39 -19.39 -12.21
N GLY A 28 -16.13 -19.06 -11.91
CA GLY A 28 -15.20 -20.04 -11.34
C GLY A 28 -13.74 -19.70 -11.59
N GLU A 29 -13.31 -18.51 -11.18
CA GLU A 29 -11.96 -18.20 -10.66
C GLU A 29 -11.84 -16.66 -10.56
N GLU A 30 -12.57 -16.06 -9.64
CA GLU A 30 -12.20 -14.73 -9.13
C GLU A 30 -10.99 -14.89 -8.19
N ARG A 31 -9.86 -15.36 -8.74
CA ARG A 31 -8.58 -15.12 -8.07
C ARG A 31 -8.38 -13.62 -8.16
N VAL A 32 -8.42 -12.94 -7.02
CA VAL A 32 -8.07 -11.51 -6.92
C VAL A 32 -6.73 -11.31 -7.64
N GLY A 33 -6.77 -10.67 -8.81
CA GLY A 33 -5.56 -10.37 -9.56
C GLY A 33 -4.69 -9.40 -8.76
N PRO A 34 -3.36 -9.38 -8.95
CA PRO A 34 -2.46 -8.47 -8.24
C PRO A 34 -2.87 -6.99 -8.38
N ALA A 35 -3.45 -6.60 -9.52
CA ALA A 35 -4.01 -5.27 -9.72
C ALA A 35 -5.24 -4.97 -8.85
N GLN A 36 -6.10 -5.97 -8.64
CA GLN A 36 -7.27 -5.84 -7.77
C GLN A 36 -6.86 -5.78 -6.30
N PHE A 37 -5.92 -6.64 -5.88
CA PHE A 37 -5.35 -6.62 -4.54
C PHE A 37 -4.72 -5.26 -4.18
N LEU A 38 -3.91 -4.66 -5.07
CA LEU A 38 -3.33 -3.33 -4.83
C LEU A 38 -4.40 -2.23 -4.71
N ARG A 39 -5.50 -2.36 -5.45
CA ARG A 39 -6.64 -1.42 -5.36
C ARG A 39 -7.34 -1.52 -4.02
N GLU A 40 -7.54 -2.74 -3.53
CA GLU A 40 -8.12 -3.03 -2.21
C GLU A 40 -7.20 -2.53 -1.08
N VAL A 41 -5.89 -2.83 -1.15
CA VAL A 41 -4.88 -2.34 -0.19
C VAL A 41 -4.82 -0.81 -0.14
N ARG A 42 -4.84 -0.13 -1.29
CA ARG A 42 -4.90 1.35 -1.33
C ARG A 42 -6.20 1.88 -0.69
N GLY A 43 -7.30 1.16 -0.83
CA GLY A 43 -8.57 1.47 -0.16
C GLY A 43 -8.44 1.41 1.36
N GLU A 44 -7.80 0.36 1.87
CA GLU A 44 -7.58 0.16 3.31
C GLU A 44 -6.53 1.12 3.89
N LEU A 45 -5.45 1.39 3.16
CA LEU A 45 -4.40 2.34 3.55
C LEU A 45 -4.90 3.78 3.72
N ARG A 46 -6.04 4.13 3.09
CA ARG A 46 -6.69 5.43 3.29
C ARG A 46 -7.44 5.53 4.62
N LYS A 47 -7.78 4.39 5.25
CA LYS A 47 -8.37 4.35 6.59
C LYS A 47 -7.32 4.51 7.69
N VAL A 48 -6.04 4.31 7.36
CA VAL A 48 -4.94 4.55 8.28
C VAL A 48 -4.86 6.05 8.53
N SER A 49 -4.96 6.44 9.80
CA SER A 49 -4.73 7.80 10.24
C SER A 49 -3.23 8.11 10.14
N TRP A 50 -2.82 8.61 8.98
CA TRP A 50 -1.45 9.07 8.80
C TRP A 50 -1.19 10.26 9.73
N PRO A 51 -0.08 10.23 10.48
CA PRO A 51 0.22 11.25 11.47
C PRO A 51 0.39 12.61 10.82
N ARG A 52 0.01 13.67 11.53
CA ARG A 52 0.25 15.04 11.07
C ARG A 52 1.75 15.32 11.06
N ARG A 53 2.19 16.22 10.17
CA ARG A 53 3.61 16.60 10.04
C ARG A 53 4.21 17.06 11.37
N GLU A 54 3.42 17.77 12.18
CA GLU A 54 3.80 18.23 13.52
C GLU A 54 4.07 17.07 14.49
N GLU A 55 3.26 16.01 14.46
CA GLU A 55 3.45 14.82 15.32
C GLU A 55 4.75 14.11 14.96
N VAL A 56 5.00 13.93 13.66
CA VAL A 56 6.25 13.32 13.17
C VAL A 56 7.46 14.13 13.61
N VAL A 57 7.41 15.46 13.51
CA VAL A 57 8.51 16.33 13.94
C VAL A 57 8.71 16.26 15.45
N ASN A 58 7.64 16.34 16.24
CA ASN A 58 7.72 16.26 17.70
C ASN A 58 8.33 14.94 18.17
N TYR A 59 7.86 13.81 17.63
CA TYR A 59 8.42 12.49 17.96
C TYR A 59 9.87 12.37 17.53
N SER A 60 10.22 12.90 16.36
CA SER A 60 11.61 12.90 15.88
C SER A 60 12.53 13.71 16.79
N ILE A 61 12.08 14.88 17.29
CA ILE A 61 12.83 15.71 18.23
C ILE A 61 13.06 14.96 19.55
N VAL A 62 12.02 14.34 20.10
CA VAL A 62 12.16 13.55 21.35
C VAL A 62 13.19 12.45 21.19
N VAL A 63 13.11 11.68 20.08
CA VAL A 63 14.07 10.62 19.78
C VAL A 63 15.49 11.18 19.64
N LEU A 64 15.66 12.31 18.95
CA LEU A 64 16.96 12.93 18.71
C LEU A 64 17.60 13.43 20.02
N VAL A 65 16.82 14.01 20.93
CA VAL A 65 17.28 14.41 22.26
C VAL A 65 17.76 13.20 23.06
N VAL A 66 16.97 12.12 23.09
CA VAL A 66 17.34 10.89 23.82
C VAL A 66 18.61 10.28 23.22
N LEU A 67 18.74 10.24 21.89
CA LEU A 67 19.95 9.76 21.22
C LEU A 67 21.18 10.56 21.67
N VAL A 68 21.11 11.90 21.61
CA VAL A 68 22.23 12.76 22.01
C VAL A 68 22.63 12.49 23.45
N LEU A 69 21.66 12.43 24.38
CA LEU A 69 21.95 12.15 25.79
C LEU A 69 22.63 10.79 25.99
N LEU A 70 22.11 9.73 25.36
CA LEU A 70 22.68 8.40 25.48
C LEU A 70 24.07 8.31 24.86
N THR A 71 24.24 8.84 23.65
CA THR A 71 25.54 8.84 22.95
C THR A 71 26.58 9.64 23.73
N THR A 72 26.22 10.79 24.30
CA THR A 72 27.13 11.56 25.15
C THR A 72 27.45 10.82 26.44
N ALA A 73 26.46 10.22 27.10
CA ALA A 73 26.69 9.47 28.35
C ALA A 73 27.63 8.27 28.13
N ILE A 74 27.38 7.49 27.08
CA ILE A 74 28.23 6.34 26.71
C ILE A 74 29.62 6.83 26.30
N GLY A 75 29.72 7.87 25.47
CA GLY A 75 31.02 8.41 25.04
C GLY A 75 31.87 8.94 26.19
N LEU A 76 31.24 9.60 27.18
CA LEU A 76 31.94 10.03 28.40
C LEU A 76 32.41 8.84 29.24
N LEU A 77 31.57 7.82 29.35
CA LEU A 77 31.90 6.59 30.07
C LEU A 77 33.07 5.86 29.40
N ASP A 78 33.06 5.72 28.08
CA ASP A 78 34.13 5.11 27.29
C ASP A 78 35.44 5.89 27.43
N TRP A 79 35.37 7.22 27.41
CA TRP A 79 36.54 8.07 27.64
C TRP A 79 37.10 7.89 29.06
N GLY A 80 36.23 7.88 30.07
CA GLY A 80 36.61 7.65 31.46
C GLY A 80 37.25 6.28 31.68
N PHE A 81 36.69 5.22 31.08
CA PHE A 81 37.25 3.88 31.14
C PHE A 81 38.58 3.78 30.40
N SER A 82 38.71 4.42 29.23
CA SER A 82 39.96 4.41 28.47
C SER A 82 41.12 4.97 29.29
N GLU A 83 40.92 6.11 29.94
CA GLU A 83 41.92 6.73 30.81
C GLU A 83 42.22 5.88 32.06
N ALA A 84 41.19 5.29 32.67
CA ALA A 84 41.33 4.44 33.84
C ALA A 84 42.13 3.15 33.54
N ILE A 85 41.86 2.53 32.38
CA ILE A 85 42.56 1.32 31.94
C ILE A 85 44.02 1.66 31.61
N LEU A 86 44.29 2.73 30.88
CA LEU A 86 45.66 3.16 30.57
C LEU A 86 46.47 3.40 31.85
N LYS A 87 45.90 4.10 32.83
CA LYS A 87 46.54 4.33 34.14
C LYS A 87 46.74 3.05 34.97
N LEU A 88 45.93 2.01 34.75
CA LEU A 88 46.07 0.73 35.43
C LEU A 88 47.18 -0.13 34.80
N PHE A 89 47.32 -0.09 33.47
CA PHE A 89 48.32 -0.86 32.72
C PHE A 89 49.70 -0.19 32.68
N ASP A 90 49.79 1.13 32.82
CA ASP A 90 51.05 1.88 32.91
C ASP A 90 51.64 1.91 34.34
N ARG A 91 51.07 1.10 35.25
CA ARG A 91 51.59 0.78 36.58
C ARG A 91 52.03 -0.67 36.65
#